data_AF-A0A916N361-F1
#
_entry.id   AF-A0A916N361-F1
#
_cell.length_a   1.000
_cell.length_b   1.000
_cell.length_c   1.000
_cell.angle_alpha   90.00
_cell.angle_beta   90.00
_cell.angle_gamma   90.00
#
_symmetry.space_group_name_H-M   'P 1'
#
loop_
_entity.id
_entity.type
_entity.pdbx_description
1 polymer ?
#
loop_
_entity_poly.entity_id
_entity_poly.type
_entity_poly.pdbx_seq_one_letter_code
_entity_poly.pdbx_strand_id
1 'polypeptide(L)' 'MATKENEKAQPVDIALVLGYIATKDLVTVEKKISVLTQLGYSNPDMAKICGKNPDVIKTLKSKLKKGGNNG' A
#
# COMPACT_ATOMS: atom_id res chain seq x y z
N MET A 1 4.05 38.65 -22.22
CA MET A 1 2.99 37.82 -22.84
C MET A 1 2.84 36.54 -22.03
N ALA A 2 1.59 36.26 -21.64
CA ALA A 2 0.96 35.05 -21.12
C ALA A 2 1.79 33.87 -20.55
N THR A 3 1.47 33.61 -19.28
CA THR A 3 1.58 32.40 -18.46
C THR A 3 1.21 31.08 -19.17
N LYS A 4 1.85 29.98 -18.77
CA LYS A 4 1.15 28.73 -18.36
C LYS A 4 2.13 27.73 -17.74
N GLU A 5 2.06 27.65 -16.43
CA GLU A 5 2.64 26.60 -15.61
C GLU A 5 2.05 25.26 -16.06
N ASN A 6 2.92 24.37 -16.53
CA ASN A 6 2.57 23.02 -16.98
C ASN A 6 2.35 22.13 -15.76
N GLU A 7 1.30 22.38 -14.99
CA GLU A 7 0.82 21.46 -13.96
C GLU A 7 0.08 20.32 -14.66
N LYS A 8 0.85 19.38 -15.22
CA LYS A 8 0.30 18.07 -15.61
C LYS A 8 -0.06 17.36 -14.32
N ALA A 9 -1.33 17.45 -13.92
CA ALA A 9 -1.90 16.53 -12.94
C ALA A 9 -1.54 15.11 -13.38
N GLN A 10 -0.65 14.46 -12.63
CA GLN A 10 -0.31 13.07 -12.90
C GLN A 10 -1.58 12.24 -12.73
N PRO A 11 -1.83 11.25 -13.61
CA PRO A 11 -3.00 10.41 -13.48
C PRO A 11 -3.00 9.77 -12.09
N VAL A 12 -4.08 9.97 -11.35
CA VAL A 12 -4.26 9.39 -10.03
C VAL A 12 -4.43 7.89 -10.21
N ASP A 13 -3.53 7.12 -9.60
CA ASP A 13 -3.64 5.67 -9.58
C ASP A 13 -4.78 5.27 -8.63
N ILE A 14 -5.93 4.95 -9.23
CA ILE A 14 -7.15 4.59 -8.49
C ILE A 14 -6.93 3.33 -7.64
N ALA A 15 -6.08 2.39 -8.05
CA ALA A 15 -5.79 1.23 -7.22
C ALA A 15 -5.09 1.65 -5.92
N LEU A 16 -4.13 2.57 -5.98
CA LEU A 16 -3.46 3.09 -4.77
C LEU A 16 -4.44 3.86 -3.87
N VAL A 17 -5.34 4.66 -4.45
CA VAL A 17 -6.36 5.38 -3.68
C VAL A 17 -7.31 4.42 -2.97
N LEU A 18 -7.82 3.41 -3.68
CA LEU A 18 -8.71 2.41 -3.10
C LEU A 18 -8.00 1.60 -2.00
N GLY A 19 -6.75 1.22 -2.21
CA GLY A 19 -5.94 0.53 -1.20
C GLY A 19 -5.69 1.38 0.04
N TYR A 20 -5.45 2.69 -0.13
CA TYR A 20 -5.35 3.62 0.99
C TYR A 20 -6.67 3.72 1.76
N ILE A 21 -7.79 3.91 1.06
CA ILE A 21 -9.12 3.99 1.69
C ILE A 21 -9.44 2.70 2.46
N ALA A 22 -9.18 1.53 1.87
CA ALA A 22 -9.42 0.23 2.49
C ALA A 22 -8.62 0.00 3.78
N THR A 23 -7.55 0.76 3.99
CA THR A 23 -6.63 0.60 5.13
C THR A 23 -6.52 1.82 6.03
N LYS A 24 -7.27 2.89 5.76
CA LYS A 24 -7.16 4.18 6.45
C LYS A 24 -7.43 4.08 7.95
N ASP A 25 -8.39 3.23 8.34
CA ASP A 25 -8.83 3.07 9.72
C ASP A 25 -8.03 1.99 10.49
N LEU A 26 -7.03 1.40 9.85
CA LEU A 26 -6.19 0.37 10.46
C LEU A 26 -4.98 1.01 11.15
N VAL A 27 -4.81 0.71 12.44
CA VAL A 27 -3.76 1.31 13.28
C VAL A 27 -2.37 0.78 12.93
N THR A 28 -2.24 -0.54 12.70
CA THR A 28 -0.92 -1.17 12.52
C THR A 28 -0.65 -1.51 11.05
N VAL A 29 0.61 -1.40 10.66
CA VAL A 29 1.07 -1.70 9.29
C VAL A 29 0.81 -3.16 8.94
N GLU A 30 0.91 -4.07 9.91
CA GLU A 30 0.63 -5.49 9.75
C GLU A 30 -0.82 -5.75 9.34
N LYS A 31 -1.79 -5.05 9.97
CA LYS A 31 -3.20 -5.14 9.61
C LYS A 31 -3.44 -4.60 8.19
N LYS A 32 -2.79 -3.48 7.84
CA LYS A 32 -2.84 -2.93 6.47
C LYS A 32 -2.32 -3.93 5.44
N ILE A 33 -1.14 -4.51 5.68
CA ILE A 33 -0.53 -5.51 4.79
C ILE A 33 -1.40 -6.76 4.66
N SER A 34 -2.04 -7.20 5.74
CA SER A 34 -2.94 -8.35 5.72
C SER A 34 -4.14 -8.10 4.79
N VAL A 35 -4.83 -6.97 4.93
CA VAL A 35 -5.96 -6.58 4.08
C VAL A 35 -5.52 -6.40 2.63
N LEU A 36 -4.43 -5.67 2.37
CA LEU A 36 -3.92 -5.46 1.01
C LEU A 36 -3.47 -6.75 0.33
N THR A 37 -2.95 -7.72 1.10
CA THR A 37 -2.61 -9.05 0.58
C THR A 37 -3.88 -9.81 0.16
N GLN A 38 -4.95 -9.75 0.96
CA GLN A 38 -6.23 -10.37 0.62
C GLN A 38 -6.87 -9.73 -0.61
N LEU A 39 -6.70 -8.43 -0.79
CA LEU A 39 -7.17 -7.68 -1.96
C LEU A 39 -6.26 -7.86 -3.20
N GLY A 40 -5.16 -8.62 -3.10
CA GLY A 40 -4.30 -8.95 -4.24
C GLY A 40 -3.29 -7.89 -4.65
N TYR A 41 -3.01 -6.89 -3.81
CA TYR A 41 -2.02 -5.85 -4.12
C TYR A 41 -0.60 -6.43 -4.23
N SER A 42 0.23 -5.78 -5.05
CA SER A 42 1.65 -6.12 -5.18
C SER A 42 2.47 -5.54 -4.02
N ASN A 43 3.67 -6.08 -3.75
CA ASN A 43 4.54 -5.52 -2.69
C ASN A 43 4.92 -4.05 -2.95
N PRO A 44 5.24 -3.61 -4.20
CA PRO A 44 5.46 -2.20 -4.51
C PRO A 44 4.25 -1.30 -4.22
N ASP A 45 3.03 -1.75 -4.50
CA ASP A 45 1.83 -0.92 -4.27
C ASP A 45 1.48 -0.84 -2.79
N MET A 46 1.62 -1.94 -2.06
CA MET A 46 1.53 -1.94 -0.60
C MET A 46 2.56 -1.00 0.03
N ALA A 47 3.77 -0.94 -0.52
CA ALA A 47 4.82 -0.04 -0.05
C ALA A 47 4.40 1.43 -0.19
N LYS A 48 3.81 1.81 -1.34
CA LYS A 48 3.25 3.15 -1.56
C LYS A 48 2.10 3.46 -0.60
N ILE A 49 1.15 2.53 -0.45
CA ILE A 49 -0.04 2.71 0.42
C ILE A 49 0.36 2.84 1.89
N CYS A 50 1.30 2.01 2.36
CA CYS A 50 1.74 1.98 3.75
C CYS A 50 2.86 2.99 4.07
N GLY A 51 3.41 3.68 3.08
CA GLY A 51 4.57 4.58 3.24
C GLY A 51 5.82 3.85 3.73
N LYS A 52 6.12 2.68 3.17
CA LYS A 52 7.26 1.82 3.56
C LYS A 52 8.07 1.38 2.35
N ASN A 53 9.27 0.85 2.60
CA ASN A 53 10.08 0.22 1.55
C ASN A 53 9.53 -1.16 1.15
N PRO A 54 9.60 -1.56 -0.13
CA PRO A 54 9.16 -2.89 -0.58
C PRO A 54 9.79 -4.05 0.18
N ASP A 55 11.06 -3.94 0.59
CA ASP A 55 11.76 -4.97 1.38
C ASP A 55 11.18 -5.13 2.79
N VAL A 56 10.72 -4.02 3.38
CA VAL A 56 10.03 -4.02 4.68
C VAL A 56 8.68 -4.72 4.53
N ILE A 57 7.92 -4.44 3.47
CA ILE A 57 6.66 -5.12 3.17
C ILE A 57 6.89 -6.63 3.02
N LYS A 58 7.89 -7.03 2.22
CA LYS A 58 8.26 -8.44 2.01
C LYS A 58 8.56 -9.14 3.34
N THR A 59 9.36 -8.50 4.20
CA THR A 59 9.72 -9.04 5.52
C THR A 59 8.51 -9.19 6.43
N LEU A 60 7.66 -8.16 6.53
CA LEU A 60 6.45 -8.19 7.36
C LEU A 60 5.45 -9.23 6.86
N LYS A 61 5.27 -9.36 5.54
CA LYS A 61 4.42 -10.38 4.92
C LYS A 61 4.91 -11.79 5.21
N SER A 62 6.22 -12.03 5.14
CA SER A 62 6.81 -13.32 5.53
C SER A 62 6.64 -13.63 7.02
N LYS A 63 6.75 -12.62 7.90
CA LYS A 63 6.50 -12.78 9.34
C LYS A 63 5.03 -13.12 9.62
N LEU A 64 4.10 -12.43 8.97
CA LEU A 64 2.65 -12.70 9.06
C LEU A 64 2.31 -14.13 8.62
N LYS A 65 2.89 -14.60 7.51
CA LYS A 65 2.69 -15.99 7.04
C LYS A 65 3.21 -17.03 8.03
N LYS A 66 4.36 -16.77 8.67
CA LYS A 66 4.92 -17.68 9.68
C LYS A 66 4.15 -17.67 10.99
N GLY A 67 3.59 -16.53 11.40
CA GLY A 67 2.78 -16.40 12.61
C GLY A 67 1.37 -16.99 12.49
N GLY A 68 0.85 -17.17 11.26
CA GLY A 68 -0.48 -17.73 11.00
C GLY A 68 -0.55 -19.26 10.95
N ASN A 69 0.55 -19.98 11.18
CA ASN A 69 0.61 -21.45 11.07
C ASN A 69 0.53 -22.19 12.43
N ASN A 70 -0.10 -21.57 13.43
CA ASN A 70 -0.52 -22.21 14.68
C ASN A 70 -2.05 -22.14 14.80
N GLY A 71 -2.74 -22.78 13.86
CA GLY A 71 -4.18 -23.02 13.88
C GLY A 71 -4.45 -24.43 13.41
#